data_AF-W8YV57-F1
#
_entry.id   AF-W8YV57-F1
#
_cell.length_a   1.000
_cell.length_b   1.000
_cell.length_c   1.000
_cell.angle_alpha   90.00
_cell.angle_beta   90.00
_cell.angle_gamma   90.00
#
_symmetry.space_group_name_H-M   'P 1'
#
loop_
_entity.id
_entity.type
_entity.pdbx_description
1 polymer ?
#
loop_
_entity_poly.entity_id
_entity_poly.type
_entity_poly.pdbx_seq_one_letter_code
_entity_poly.pdbx_strand_id
1 'polypeptide(L)'
;MIFSSVVKNSEIPAILAKYGYNYEDILLDDSKWTLLERSAPELCADRVDYTLRDMYTYGYVSLEEVHSFLEDVIAVDGKMVVQSVEMAEWFTETYYKEVIDFFMEPMNIYGNDMLAKTLKVALHKRIIHADDFLLEDEELISKLQQCNDPEVEALLSKVHRNVKVKEDRNDYDLHQKNKVRLIDPPLLREGKIVQSSVVSENIRQMSDIGYEKAVRGMYVKLISE
;
A
#
# COMPACT_ATOMS: atom_id res chain seq x y z
N MET A 1 7.85 -4.55 16.98
CA MET A 1 8.13 -3.77 18.20
C MET A 1 7.01 -2.80 18.55
N ILE A 2 6.48 -2.00 17.60
CA ILE A 2 5.32 -1.12 17.84
C ILE A 2 4.02 -1.93 18.02
N PHE A 3 3.67 -2.79 17.05
CA PHE A 3 2.42 -3.58 17.09
C PHE A 3 2.22 -4.35 18.41
N SER A 4 3.22 -5.16 18.82
CA SER A 4 3.13 -5.89 20.09
C SER A 4 3.04 -4.96 21.31
N SER A 5 3.70 -3.79 21.29
CA SER A 5 3.62 -2.82 22.38
C SER A 5 2.21 -2.23 22.47
N VAL A 6 1.65 -1.79 21.34
CA VAL A 6 0.28 -1.24 21.26
C VAL A 6 -0.74 -2.26 21.75
N VAL A 7 -0.66 -3.50 21.26
CA VAL A 7 -1.57 -4.57 21.70
C VAL A 7 -1.45 -4.79 23.21
N LYS A 8 -0.23 -5.01 23.72
CA LYS A 8 0.00 -5.31 25.16
C LYS A 8 -0.44 -4.19 26.09
N ASN A 9 -0.31 -2.94 25.66
CA ASN A 9 -0.62 -1.76 26.47
C ASN A 9 -2.03 -1.20 26.20
N SER A 10 -2.88 -1.94 25.49
CA SER A 10 -4.27 -1.57 25.21
C SER A 10 -5.26 -2.43 25.98
N GLU A 11 -6.56 -2.19 25.78
CA GLU A 11 -7.63 -3.03 26.33
C GLU A 11 -7.78 -4.37 25.59
N ILE A 12 -7.13 -4.54 24.42
CA ILE A 12 -7.28 -5.72 23.55
C ILE A 12 -7.03 -7.04 24.29
N PRO A 13 -5.93 -7.23 25.06
CA PRO A 13 -5.68 -8.48 25.76
C PRO A 13 -6.78 -8.81 26.78
N ALA A 14 -7.26 -7.80 27.52
CA ALA A 14 -8.31 -7.98 28.52
C ALA A 14 -9.66 -8.33 27.87
N ILE A 15 -9.99 -7.68 26.75
CA ILE A 15 -11.19 -7.98 25.96
C ILE A 15 -11.13 -9.41 25.43
N LEU A 16 -10.04 -9.81 24.78
CA LEU A 16 -9.90 -11.15 24.23
C LEU A 16 -9.97 -12.23 25.33
N ALA A 17 -9.30 -12.02 26.46
CA ALA A 17 -9.33 -12.94 27.60
C ALA A 17 -10.76 -13.11 28.15
N LYS A 18 -11.56 -12.02 28.22
CA LYS A 18 -12.97 -12.07 28.63
C LYS A 18 -13.81 -13.02 27.77
N TYR A 19 -13.47 -13.18 26.50
CA TYR A 19 -14.15 -14.08 25.57
C TYR A 19 -13.45 -15.43 25.40
N GLY A 20 -12.47 -15.75 26.25
CA GLY A 20 -11.76 -17.03 26.23
C GLY A 20 -10.67 -17.14 25.15
N TYR A 21 -10.22 -16.02 24.59
CA TYR A 21 -9.16 -15.98 23.59
C TYR A 21 -7.83 -15.53 24.19
N ASN A 22 -6.75 -16.13 23.72
CA ASN A 22 -5.39 -15.66 24.00
C ASN A 22 -4.92 -14.75 22.86
N TYR A 23 -4.61 -13.49 23.20
CA TYR A 23 -4.16 -12.51 22.21
C TYR A 23 -2.82 -12.88 21.58
N GLU A 24 -1.93 -13.56 22.31
CA GLU A 24 -0.62 -13.97 21.79
C GLU A 24 -0.78 -14.97 20.65
N ASP A 25 -1.65 -15.95 20.87
CA ASP A 25 -1.95 -16.95 19.85
C ASP A 25 -2.56 -16.28 18.62
N ILE A 26 -3.45 -15.29 18.78
CA ILE A 26 -4.16 -14.65 17.65
C ILE A 26 -3.30 -13.65 16.89
N LEU A 27 -2.53 -12.82 17.59
CA LEU A 27 -1.95 -11.60 17.02
C LEU A 27 -0.43 -11.66 16.84
N LEU A 28 0.28 -12.52 17.57
CA LEU A 28 1.76 -12.54 17.52
C LEU A 28 2.33 -13.58 16.55
N ASP A 29 1.50 -14.52 16.07
CA ASP A 29 1.83 -15.45 14.99
C ASP A 29 0.74 -15.37 13.90
N ASP A 30 1.03 -14.61 12.85
CA ASP A 30 0.15 -14.41 11.71
C ASP A 30 0.30 -15.50 10.64
N SER A 31 1.30 -16.38 10.75
CA SER A 31 1.57 -17.43 9.76
C SER A 31 0.44 -18.45 9.64
N LYS A 32 -0.37 -18.59 10.68
CA LYS A 32 -1.56 -19.45 10.71
C LYS A 32 -2.76 -18.86 9.96
N TRP A 33 -2.77 -17.54 9.70
CA TRP A 33 -3.85 -16.84 9.01
C TRP A 33 -3.55 -16.77 7.52
N THR A 34 -3.62 -17.91 6.86
CA THR A 34 -3.12 -18.05 5.48
C THR A 34 -3.91 -17.26 4.42
N LEU A 35 -5.11 -16.77 4.76
CA LEU A 35 -5.88 -15.86 3.91
C LEU A 35 -5.56 -14.39 4.22
N LEU A 36 -5.10 -14.06 5.44
CA LEU A 36 -4.83 -12.71 5.88
C LEU A 36 -3.66 -12.11 5.12
N GLU A 37 -2.52 -12.82 5.11
CA GLU A 37 -1.28 -12.35 4.49
C GLU A 37 -0.59 -13.50 3.74
N ARG A 38 -0.13 -13.19 2.53
CA ARG A 38 0.65 -14.09 1.67
C ARG A 38 1.75 -13.31 1.00
N SER A 39 2.83 -13.97 0.58
CA SER A 39 3.85 -13.29 -0.22
C SER A 39 3.30 -12.92 -1.60
N ALA A 40 3.71 -11.75 -2.11
CA ALA A 40 3.46 -11.42 -3.51
C ALA A 40 4.09 -12.49 -4.42
N PRO A 41 3.46 -12.85 -5.55
CA PRO A 41 2.33 -12.18 -6.19
C PRO A 41 0.93 -12.74 -5.81
N GLU A 42 0.81 -13.55 -4.75
CA GLU A 42 -0.48 -14.15 -4.39
C GLU A 42 -1.49 -13.12 -3.84
N LEU A 43 -2.78 -13.44 -3.96
CA LEU A 43 -3.83 -12.73 -3.24
C LEU A 43 -3.71 -12.96 -1.72
N CYS A 44 -4.02 -11.91 -0.97
CA CYS A 44 -4.29 -11.96 0.46
C CYS A 44 -5.38 -10.93 0.80
N ALA A 45 -5.97 -11.06 1.99
CA ALA A 45 -7.05 -10.18 2.42
C ALA A 45 -6.62 -8.72 2.46
N ASP A 46 -5.37 -8.41 2.85
CA ASP A 46 -4.83 -7.05 2.83
C ASP A 46 -4.87 -6.44 1.42
N ARG A 47 -4.29 -7.13 0.43
CA ARG A 47 -4.25 -6.66 -0.97
C ARG A 47 -5.63 -6.54 -1.60
N VAL A 48 -6.52 -7.48 -1.30
CA VAL A 48 -7.88 -7.40 -1.80
C VAL A 48 -8.61 -6.22 -1.16
N ASP A 49 -8.49 -6.02 0.15
CA ASP A 49 -9.18 -4.94 0.84
C ASP A 49 -8.72 -3.56 0.36
N TYR A 50 -7.41 -3.27 0.43
CA TYR A 50 -6.94 -1.93 0.11
C TYR A 50 -7.21 -1.59 -1.36
N THR A 51 -6.99 -2.53 -2.29
CA THR A 51 -7.23 -2.29 -3.71
C THR A 51 -8.70 -2.01 -4.01
N LEU A 52 -9.62 -2.81 -3.47
CA LEU A 52 -11.05 -2.57 -3.71
C LEU A 52 -11.54 -1.28 -3.02
N ARG A 53 -11.10 -1.04 -1.79
CA ARG A 53 -11.47 0.13 -0.98
C ARG A 53 -10.98 1.42 -1.62
N ASP A 54 -9.71 1.48 -2.00
CA ASP A 54 -9.07 2.68 -2.54
C ASP A 54 -9.59 2.96 -3.95
N MET A 55 -9.67 1.94 -4.82
CA MET A 55 -10.16 2.14 -6.19
C MET A 55 -11.64 2.54 -6.23
N TYR A 56 -12.45 2.03 -5.30
CA TYR A 56 -13.83 2.52 -5.12
C TYR A 56 -13.86 3.96 -4.60
N THR A 57 -13.09 4.26 -3.55
CA THR A 57 -13.05 5.58 -2.92
C THR A 57 -12.59 6.67 -3.90
N TYR A 58 -11.64 6.34 -4.78
CA TYR A 58 -11.15 7.24 -5.81
C TYR A 58 -12.04 7.30 -7.05
N GLY A 59 -13.10 6.47 -7.12
CA GLY A 59 -14.06 6.46 -8.22
C GLY A 59 -13.57 5.78 -9.49
N TYR A 60 -12.54 4.93 -9.41
CA TYR A 60 -12.04 4.14 -10.54
C TYR A 60 -12.90 2.91 -10.83
N VAL A 61 -13.53 2.34 -9.80
CA VAL A 61 -14.43 1.18 -9.92
C VAL A 61 -15.74 1.44 -9.18
N SER A 62 -16.80 0.77 -9.61
CA SER A 62 -18.11 0.79 -8.98
C SER A 62 -18.24 -0.26 -7.87
N LEU A 63 -19.22 -0.08 -6.99
CA LEU A 63 -19.53 -1.06 -5.95
C LEU A 63 -20.06 -2.38 -6.55
N GLU A 64 -20.70 -2.34 -7.72
CA GLU A 64 -21.16 -3.53 -8.44
C GLU A 64 -19.98 -4.38 -8.93
N GLU A 65 -18.94 -3.74 -9.48
CA GLU A 65 -17.70 -4.44 -9.87
C GLU A 65 -16.98 -5.03 -8.66
N VAL A 66 -16.89 -4.28 -7.55
CA VAL A 66 -16.33 -4.77 -6.29
C VAL A 66 -17.07 -6.02 -5.81
N HIS A 67 -18.40 -6.01 -5.80
CA HIS A 67 -19.19 -7.17 -5.42
C HIS A 67 -19.01 -8.34 -6.38
N SER A 68 -18.97 -8.08 -7.69
CA SER A 68 -18.75 -9.12 -8.70
C SER A 68 -17.43 -9.85 -8.49
N PHE A 69 -16.35 -9.11 -8.17
CA PHE A 69 -15.06 -9.72 -7.84
C PHE A 69 -15.14 -10.54 -6.53
N LEU A 70 -15.74 -9.99 -5.47
CA LEU A 70 -15.84 -10.68 -4.19
C LEU A 70 -16.69 -11.96 -4.25
N GLU A 71 -17.72 -12.00 -5.08
CA GLU A 71 -18.53 -13.20 -5.34
C GLU A 71 -17.75 -14.28 -6.10
N ASP A 72 -16.76 -13.89 -6.91
CA ASP A 72 -15.89 -14.81 -7.65
C ASP A 72 -14.77 -15.41 -6.78
N VAL A 73 -14.40 -14.76 -5.67
CA VAL A 73 -13.35 -15.22 -4.75
C VAL A 73 -13.85 -16.34 -3.83
N ILE A 74 -13.11 -17.44 -3.81
CA ILE A 74 -13.32 -18.60 -2.92
C ILE A 74 -12.06 -18.93 -2.12
N ALA A 75 -12.24 -19.66 -1.01
CA ALA A 75 -11.13 -20.20 -0.23
C ALA A 75 -10.85 -21.66 -0.62
N VAL A 76 -9.64 -21.95 -1.10
CA VAL A 76 -9.19 -23.32 -1.44
C VAL A 76 -7.80 -23.53 -0.87
N ASP A 77 -7.61 -24.58 -0.08
CA ASP A 77 -6.33 -24.94 0.55
C ASP A 77 -5.63 -23.78 1.28
N GLY A 78 -6.42 -22.96 1.97
CA GLY A 78 -5.93 -21.79 2.70
C GLY A 78 -5.46 -20.64 1.80
N LYS A 79 -5.89 -20.58 0.54
CA LYS A 79 -5.65 -19.49 -0.42
C LYS A 79 -6.95 -18.85 -0.86
N MET A 80 -6.90 -17.54 -1.13
CA MET A 80 -7.96 -16.85 -1.88
C MET A 80 -7.75 -17.12 -3.36
N VAL A 81 -8.76 -17.68 -4.03
CA VAL A 81 -8.69 -18.14 -5.42
C VAL A 81 -9.88 -17.56 -6.18
N VAL A 82 -9.63 -17.04 -7.38
CA VAL A 82 -10.67 -16.58 -8.30
C VAL A 82 -11.16 -17.74 -9.17
N GLN A 83 -12.42 -17.68 -9.59
CA GLN A 83 -13.09 -18.73 -10.37
C GLN A 83 -13.15 -18.39 -11.86
N SER A 84 -13.09 -17.10 -12.22
CA SER A 84 -13.15 -16.65 -13.60
C SER A 84 -11.86 -15.95 -14.05
N VAL A 85 -11.48 -16.19 -15.31
CA VAL A 85 -10.35 -15.51 -15.95
C VAL A 85 -10.63 -14.00 -16.04
N GLU A 86 -11.88 -13.62 -16.29
CA GLU A 86 -12.31 -12.22 -16.37
C GLU A 86 -12.08 -11.46 -15.05
N MET A 87 -12.47 -12.03 -13.91
CA MET A 87 -12.23 -11.39 -12.61
C MET A 87 -10.75 -11.40 -12.23
N ALA A 88 -9.99 -12.42 -12.65
CA ALA A 88 -8.54 -12.42 -12.50
C ALA A 88 -7.88 -11.26 -13.27
N GLU A 89 -8.30 -11.05 -14.52
CA GLU A 89 -7.83 -9.94 -15.37
C GLU A 89 -8.22 -8.59 -14.79
N TRP A 90 -9.50 -8.41 -14.44
CA TRP A 90 -10.04 -7.18 -13.85
C TRP A 90 -9.31 -6.80 -12.57
N PHE A 91 -9.08 -7.75 -11.66
CA PHE A 91 -8.38 -7.45 -10.41
C PHE A 91 -6.91 -7.12 -10.67
N THR A 92 -6.26 -7.83 -11.60
CA THR A 92 -4.87 -7.54 -11.97
C THR A 92 -4.74 -6.11 -12.51
N GLU A 93 -5.63 -5.71 -13.41
CA GLU A 93 -5.67 -4.34 -13.95
C GLU A 93 -5.92 -3.31 -12.83
N THR A 94 -6.91 -3.56 -11.99
CA THR A 94 -7.32 -2.68 -10.88
C THR A 94 -6.19 -2.49 -9.86
N TYR A 95 -5.51 -3.58 -9.51
CA TYR A 95 -4.33 -3.56 -8.64
C TYR A 95 -3.19 -2.75 -9.24
N TYR A 96 -2.89 -2.91 -10.54
CA TYR A 96 -1.83 -2.14 -11.18
C TYR A 96 -2.16 -0.66 -11.36
N LYS A 97 -3.43 -0.29 -11.60
CA LYS A 97 -3.88 1.12 -11.55
C LYS A 97 -3.52 1.76 -10.22
N GLU A 98 -3.73 1.05 -9.12
CA GLU A 98 -3.38 1.55 -7.81
C GLU A 98 -1.86 1.63 -7.59
N VAL A 99 -1.15 0.50 -7.72
CA VAL A 99 0.24 0.43 -7.26
C VAL A 99 1.23 1.06 -8.24
N ILE A 100 0.84 1.20 -9.51
CA ILE A 100 1.64 1.87 -10.55
C ILE A 100 1.10 3.27 -10.81
N ASP A 101 -0.15 3.41 -11.26
CA ASP A 101 -0.62 4.71 -11.76
C ASP A 101 -0.87 5.72 -10.64
N PHE A 102 -1.31 5.26 -9.47
CA PHE A 102 -1.55 6.12 -8.32
C PHE A 102 -0.34 6.21 -7.37
N PHE A 103 0.15 5.10 -6.82
CA PHE A 103 1.26 5.14 -5.84
C PHE A 103 2.58 5.65 -6.43
N MET A 104 2.81 5.43 -7.72
CA MET A 104 4.02 5.96 -8.38
C MET A 104 3.79 7.28 -9.08
N GLU A 105 2.61 7.89 -8.99
CA GLU A 105 2.34 9.19 -9.59
C GLU A 105 3.37 10.23 -9.11
N PRO A 106 3.94 11.07 -10.01
CA PRO A 106 5.03 11.98 -9.66
C PRO A 106 4.76 12.90 -8.45
N MET A 107 3.55 13.41 -8.29
CA MET A 107 3.13 14.24 -7.15
C MET A 107 3.15 13.44 -5.85
N ASN A 108 2.62 12.21 -5.86
CA ASN A 108 2.63 11.33 -4.70
C ASN A 108 4.07 10.97 -4.28
N ILE A 109 4.95 10.72 -5.24
CA ILE A 109 6.37 10.48 -4.98
C ILE A 109 7.05 11.72 -4.40
N TYR A 110 6.81 12.89 -4.97
CA TYR A 110 7.36 14.15 -4.47
C TYR A 110 6.89 14.46 -3.04
N GLY A 111 5.58 14.39 -2.79
CA GLY A 111 4.99 14.71 -1.49
C GLY A 111 5.53 13.79 -0.39
N ASN A 112 5.60 12.49 -0.66
CA ASN A 112 6.15 11.51 0.27
C ASN A 112 7.64 11.74 0.54
N ASP A 113 8.44 12.07 -0.48
CA ASP A 113 9.86 12.36 -0.31
C ASP A 113 10.11 13.64 0.49
N MET A 114 9.37 14.73 0.19
CA MET A 114 9.47 15.98 0.94
C MET A 114 9.07 15.78 2.40
N LEU A 115 7.94 15.12 2.67
CA LEU A 115 7.51 14.84 4.03
C LEU A 115 8.51 13.94 4.78
N ALA A 116 9.03 12.89 4.13
CA ALA A 116 10.04 12.02 4.73
C ALA A 116 11.34 12.78 5.05
N LYS A 117 11.77 13.72 4.21
CA LYS A 117 12.91 14.61 4.49
C LYS A 117 12.63 15.51 5.70
N THR A 118 11.47 16.15 5.75
CA THR A 118 11.03 16.97 6.89
C THR A 118 11.07 16.17 8.20
N LEU A 119 10.46 14.99 8.21
CA LEU A 119 10.41 14.11 9.38
C LEU A 119 11.80 13.66 9.83
N LYS A 120 12.70 13.31 8.89
CA LYS A 120 14.09 12.93 9.20
C LYS A 120 14.87 14.07 9.86
N VAL A 121 14.74 15.29 9.35
CA VAL A 121 15.39 16.47 9.93
C VAL A 121 14.83 16.74 11.33
N ALA A 122 13.51 16.72 11.48
CA ALA A 122 12.85 16.94 12.76
C ALA A 122 13.26 15.88 13.81
N LEU A 123 13.37 14.60 13.43
CA LEU A 123 13.91 13.54 14.29
C LEU A 123 15.37 13.78 14.66
N HIS A 124 16.21 14.13 13.69
CA HIS A 124 17.64 14.36 13.93
C HIS A 124 17.86 15.51 14.93
N LYS A 125 17.05 16.57 14.80
CA LYS A 125 17.05 17.73 15.69
C LYS A 125 16.30 17.51 17.01
N ARG A 126 15.68 16.34 17.21
CA ARG A 126 14.84 16.02 18.38
C ARG A 126 13.66 16.97 18.57
N ILE A 127 13.16 17.54 17.48
CA ILE A 127 11.90 18.30 17.45
C ILE A 127 10.73 17.34 17.64
N ILE A 128 10.82 16.17 17.00
CA ILE A 128 9.96 15.02 17.24
C ILE A 128 10.81 13.82 17.69
N HIS A 129 10.15 12.86 18.32
CA HIS A 129 10.71 11.62 18.84
C HIS A 129 10.01 10.41 18.20
N ALA A 130 10.58 9.22 18.38
CA ALA A 130 10.00 8.00 17.81
C ALA A 130 8.55 7.75 18.27
N ASP A 131 8.21 8.13 19.50
CA ASP A 131 6.86 7.97 20.05
C ASP A 131 5.85 8.94 19.42
N ASP A 132 6.30 10.03 18.79
CA ASP A 132 5.41 10.97 18.09
C ASP A 132 4.79 10.35 16.82
N PHE A 133 5.33 9.23 16.32
CA PHE A 133 4.68 8.44 15.26
C PHE A 133 3.49 7.61 15.74
N LEU A 134 3.18 7.63 17.04
CA LEU A 134 1.96 7.04 17.60
C LEU A 134 0.82 8.04 17.70
N LEU A 135 1.07 9.31 17.37
CA LEU A 135 0.05 10.36 17.30
C LEU A 135 -0.75 10.26 16.00
N GLU A 136 -1.85 10.99 15.95
CA GLU A 136 -2.56 11.21 14.70
C GLU A 136 -1.77 12.15 13.77
N ASP A 137 -2.04 12.06 12.46
CA ASP A 137 -1.36 12.86 11.44
C ASP A 137 -1.43 14.36 11.75
N GLU A 138 -2.60 14.88 12.12
CA GLU A 138 -2.80 16.30 12.41
C GLU A 138 -1.96 16.77 13.61
N GLU A 139 -1.83 15.95 14.64
CA GLU A 139 -1.03 16.25 15.83
C GLU A 139 0.46 16.29 15.51
N LEU A 140 0.96 15.29 14.77
CA LEU A 140 2.36 15.22 14.36
C LEU A 140 2.70 16.40 13.43
N ILE A 141 1.84 16.70 12.45
CA ILE A 141 2.04 17.83 11.54
C ILE A 141 2.00 19.16 12.30
N SER A 142 1.09 19.32 13.26
CA SER A 142 1.03 20.52 14.11
C SER A 142 2.33 20.75 14.89
N LYS A 143 2.96 19.68 15.41
CA LYS A 143 4.28 19.78 16.06
C LYS A 143 5.35 20.31 15.11
N LEU A 144 5.37 19.84 13.87
CA LEU A 144 6.32 20.32 12.85
C LEU A 144 6.07 21.80 12.52
N GLN A 145 4.81 22.21 12.42
CA GLN A 145 4.44 23.61 12.12
C GLN A 145 4.79 24.59 13.25
N GLN A 146 4.84 24.12 14.50
CA GLN A 146 5.07 24.97 15.68
C GLN A 146 6.53 24.99 16.17
N CYS A 147 7.43 24.25 15.53
CA CYS A 147 8.79 24.03 16.04
C CYS A 147 9.73 25.24 15.92
N ASN A 148 9.39 26.25 15.12
CA ASN A 148 10.22 27.44 14.84
C ASN A 148 11.65 27.11 14.36
N ASP A 149 11.88 25.90 13.82
CA ASP A 149 13.16 25.52 13.22
C ASP A 149 13.18 25.88 11.72
N PRO A 150 14.07 26.78 11.27
CA PRO A 150 14.04 27.28 9.89
C PRO A 150 14.20 26.21 8.81
N GLU A 151 14.90 25.11 9.10
CA GLU A 151 15.13 24.04 8.13
C GLU A 151 13.89 23.14 8.00
N VAL A 152 13.26 22.79 9.13
CA VAL A 152 12.01 22.04 9.14
C VAL A 152 10.89 22.85 8.48
N GLU A 153 10.79 24.14 8.79
CA GLU A 153 9.80 25.03 8.16
C GLU A 153 10.00 25.14 6.65
N ALA A 154 11.24 25.31 6.19
CA ALA A 154 11.55 25.41 4.76
C ALA A 154 11.30 24.11 3.98
N LEU A 155 11.44 22.94 4.62
CA LEU A 155 11.08 21.67 4.00
C LEU A 155 9.57 21.44 4.01
N LEU A 156 8.91 21.74 5.13
CA LEU A 156 7.46 21.59 5.26
C LEU A 156 6.71 22.52 4.30
N SER A 157 7.22 23.73 4.06
CA SER A 157 6.62 24.68 3.12
C SER A 157 6.58 24.19 1.67
N LYS A 158 7.34 23.14 1.33
CA LYS A 158 7.32 22.49 0.01
C LYS A 158 6.19 21.49 -0.16
N VAL A 159 5.51 21.12 0.92
CA VAL A 159 4.38 20.19 0.88
C VAL A 159 3.07 20.98 0.78
N HIS A 160 2.71 21.39 -0.44
CA HIS A 160 1.46 22.14 -0.67
C HIS A 160 0.87 21.88 -2.07
N ARG A 161 -0.40 22.24 -2.25
CA ARG A 161 -1.20 21.89 -3.43
C ARG A 161 -0.79 22.57 -4.75
N ASN A 162 0.06 23.59 -4.71
CA ASN A 162 0.43 24.36 -5.91
C ASN A 162 1.70 23.86 -6.59
N VAL A 163 2.40 22.91 -5.97
CA VAL A 163 3.55 22.25 -6.57
C VAL A 163 3.14 21.62 -7.90
N LYS A 164 4.00 21.73 -8.90
CA LYS A 164 3.85 21.04 -10.18
C LYS A 164 5.08 20.20 -10.46
N VAL A 165 4.86 18.91 -10.70
CA VAL A 165 5.90 17.95 -11.04
C VAL A 165 5.51 17.15 -12.27
N LYS A 166 6.49 16.51 -12.90
CA LYS A 166 6.30 15.56 -14.01
C LYS A 166 7.27 14.39 -13.91
N GLU A 167 6.97 13.29 -14.61
CA GLU A 167 7.98 12.27 -14.92
C GLU A 167 8.93 12.80 -16.00
N ASP A 168 10.24 12.79 -15.74
CA ASP A 168 11.27 13.11 -16.74
C ASP A 168 12.53 12.28 -16.47
N ARG A 169 12.93 11.46 -17.44
CA ARG A 169 14.02 10.49 -17.27
C ARG A 169 15.39 11.06 -17.57
N ASN A 170 15.46 12.22 -18.22
CA ASN A 170 16.71 12.82 -18.66
C ASN A 170 17.14 13.98 -17.77
N ASP A 171 16.16 14.73 -17.25
CA ASP A 171 16.35 15.82 -16.29
C ASP A 171 15.36 15.64 -15.14
N TYR A 172 15.85 15.28 -13.95
CA TYR A 172 15.04 15.04 -12.76
C TYR A 172 15.72 15.56 -11.50
N ASP A 173 14.91 15.89 -10.50
CA ASP A 173 15.38 16.36 -9.19
C ASP A 173 15.31 15.25 -8.13
N LEU A 174 14.48 14.23 -8.36
CA LEU A 174 14.26 13.08 -7.50
C LEU A 174 14.14 11.79 -8.32
N HIS A 175 14.81 10.73 -7.90
CA HIS A 175 14.58 9.37 -8.41
C HIS A 175 14.23 8.46 -7.24
N GLN A 176 13.05 7.86 -7.29
CA GLN A 176 12.54 6.98 -6.24
C GLN A 176 12.21 5.60 -6.80
N LYS A 177 12.75 4.56 -6.16
CA LYS A 177 12.35 3.17 -6.41
C LYS A 177 11.42 2.72 -5.28
N ASN A 178 10.22 2.31 -5.65
CA ASN A 178 9.25 1.78 -4.70
C ASN A 178 9.41 0.27 -4.54
N LYS A 179 8.79 -0.29 -3.51
CA LYS A 179 8.66 -1.74 -3.35
C LYS A 179 7.98 -2.31 -4.60
N VAL A 180 8.56 -3.37 -5.17
CA VAL A 180 7.95 -4.11 -6.27
C VAL A 180 6.69 -4.80 -5.75
N ARG A 181 5.54 -4.44 -6.34
CA ARG A 181 4.21 -4.94 -6.00
C ARG A 181 3.64 -5.61 -7.24
N LEU A 182 3.77 -6.92 -7.31
CA LEU A 182 3.19 -7.74 -8.38
C LEU A 182 1.99 -8.48 -7.85
N ILE A 183 1.04 -8.76 -8.73
CA ILE A 183 -0.09 -9.62 -8.46
C ILE A 183 -0.28 -10.63 -9.59
N ASP A 184 -0.60 -11.85 -9.22
CA ASP A 184 -1.00 -12.94 -10.10
C ASP A 184 -2.06 -13.77 -9.36
N PRO A 185 -3.35 -13.38 -9.48
CA PRO A 185 -4.43 -14.07 -8.80
C PRO A 185 -4.42 -15.57 -9.09
N PRO A 186 -4.44 -16.46 -8.09
CA PRO A 186 -4.59 -17.88 -8.36
C PRO A 186 -6.01 -18.16 -8.87
N LEU A 187 -6.13 -18.96 -9.93
CA LEU A 187 -7.37 -19.29 -10.61
C LEU A 187 -7.74 -20.76 -10.39
N LEU A 188 -8.99 -21.05 -10.04
CA LEU A 188 -9.52 -22.42 -10.00
C LEU A 188 -9.99 -22.82 -11.41
N ARG A 189 -9.29 -23.77 -12.03
CA ARG A 189 -9.64 -24.29 -13.36
C ARG A 189 -9.62 -25.82 -13.35
N GLU A 190 -10.74 -26.42 -13.77
CA GLU A 190 -10.88 -27.89 -13.88
C GLU A 190 -10.49 -28.62 -12.57
N GLY A 191 -10.85 -28.02 -11.42
CA GLY A 191 -10.55 -28.57 -10.09
C GLY A 191 -9.09 -28.41 -9.64
N LYS A 192 -8.27 -27.64 -10.34
CA LYS A 192 -6.88 -27.34 -9.97
C LYS A 192 -6.66 -25.84 -9.84
N ILE A 193 -5.84 -25.46 -8.87
CA ILE A 193 -5.36 -24.09 -8.74
C ILE A 193 -4.19 -23.89 -9.72
N VAL A 194 -4.31 -22.89 -10.58
CA VAL A 194 -3.27 -22.49 -11.53
C VAL A 194 -3.00 -21.00 -11.38
N GLN A 195 -1.80 -20.54 -11.75
CA GLN A 195 -1.52 -19.10 -11.86
C GLN A 195 -2.34 -18.51 -13.01
N SER A 196 -3.01 -17.39 -12.77
CA SER A 196 -3.84 -16.74 -13.80
C SER A 196 -2.98 -16.27 -14.98
N SER A 197 -1.74 -15.84 -14.74
CA SER A 197 -0.80 -15.48 -15.81
C SER A 197 -0.43 -16.64 -16.74
N VAL A 198 -0.57 -17.90 -16.32
CA VAL A 198 -0.39 -19.07 -17.20
C VAL A 198 -1.57 -19.23 -18.16
N VAL A 199 -2.76 -18.76 -17.77
CA VAL A 199 -4.02 -18.92 -18.50
C VAL A 199 -4.36 -17.68 -19.33
N SER A 200 -4.01 -16.49 -18.87
CA SER A 200 -4.26 -15.21 -19.52
C SER A 200 -2.95 -14.52 -19.91
N GLU A 201 -2.83 -14.24 -21.20
CA GLU A 201 -1.72 -13.45 -21.72
C GLU A 201 -1.81 -11.98 -21.28
N ASN A 202 -3.01 -11.45 -21.08
CA ASN A 202 -3.22 -10.08 -20.60
C ASN A 202 -2.59 -9.90 -19.21
N ILE A 203 -2.80 -10.84 -18.30
CA ILE A 203 -2.22 -10.80 -16.95
C ILE A 203 -0.70 -10.86 -16.99
N ARG A 204 -0.13 -11.70 -17.86
CA ARG A 204 1.32 -11.80 -18.05
C ARG A 204 1.88 -10.45 -18.51
N GLN A 205 1.29 -9.86 -19.55
CA GLN A 205 1.73 -8.57 -20.09
C GLN A 205 1.61 -7.44 -19.07
N MET A 206 0.49 -7.35 -18.34
CA MET A 206 0.31 -6.36 -17.27
C MET A 206 1.38 -6.53 -16.18
N SER A 207 1.71 -7.76 -15.82
CA SER A 207 2.72 -8.06 -14.79
C SER A 207 4.13 -7.70 -15.25
N ASP A 208 4.49 -7.98 -16.50
CA ASP A 208 5.80 -7.61 -17.06
C ASP A 208 5.95 -6.08 -17.11
N ILE A 209 4.93 -5.36 -17.59
CA ILE A 209 4.91 -3.90 -17.63
C ILE A 209 5.01 -3.31 -16.21
N GLY A 210 4.22 -3.84 -15.27
CA GLY A 210 4.22 -3.44 -13.88
C GLY A 210 5.59 -3.66 -13.22
N TYR A 211 6.21 -4.82 -13.47
CA TYR A 211 7.56 -5.14 -12.98
C TYR A 211 8.61 -4.17 -13.53
N GLU A 212 8.63 -3.94 -14.85
CA GLU A 212 9.57 -3.03 -15.48
C GLU A 212 9.43 -1.61 -14.93
N LYS A 213 8.20 -1.11 -14.78
CA LYS A 213 7.93 0.21 -14.20
C LYS A 213 8.38 0.29 -12.74
N ALA A 214 8.07 -0.71 -11.91
CA ALA A 214 8.44 -0.75 -10.50
C ALA A 214 9.97 -0.78 -10.31
N VAL A 215 10.69 -1.61 -11.07
CA VAL A 215 12.16 -1.71 -11.00
C VAL A 215 12.85 -0.44 -11.50
N ARG A 216 12.30 0.16 -12.56
CA ARG A 216 12.77 1.45 -13.09
C ARG A 216 12.60 2.56 -12.05
N GLY A 217 11.49 2.56 -11.34
CA GLY A 217 11.11 3.63 -10.42
C GLY A 217 10.59 4.86 -11.15
N MET A 218 10.39 5.93 -10.38
CA MET A 218 9.86 7.20 -10.85
C MET A 218 10.94 8.29 -10.81
N TYR A 219 11.12 8.98 -11.93
CA TYR A 219 12.03 10.11 -12.07
C TYR A 219 11.21 11.40 -12.08
N VAL A 220 11.24 12.15 -10.98
CA VAL A 220 10.40 13.32 -10.78
C VAL A 220 11.19 14.59 -11.02
N LYS A 221 10.66 15.45 -11.89
CA LYS A 221 11.15 16.81 -12.12
C LYS A 221 10.15 17.82 -11.58
N LEU A 222 10.65 18.77 -10.80
CA LEU A 222 9.92 19.93 -10.33
C LEU A 222 9.84 20.99 -11.43
N ILE A 223 8.62 21.41 -11.74
CA ILE A 223 8.33 22.44 -12.75
C ILE A 223 8.16 23.80 -12.07
N SER A 224 7.46 23.83 -10.93
CA SER A 224 7.27 25.03 -10.12
C SER A 224 6.98 24.66 -8.67
N GLU A 225 7.52 25.46 -7.74
CA GLU A 225 7.13 25.53 -6.33
C GLU A 225 6.03 26.59 -6.17
#